data_AF-A0A522XZF8-F1
#
_entry.id   AF-A0A522XZF8-F1
#
_cell.length_a   1.000
_cell.length_b   1.000
_cell.length_c   1.000
_cell.angle_alpha   90.00
_cell.angle_beta   90.00
_cell.angle_gamma   90.00
#
_symmetry.space_group_name_H-M   'P 1'
#
loop_
_entity.id
_entity.type
_entity.pdbx_description
1 polymer ?
#
loop_
_entity_poly.entity_id
_entity_poly.type
_entity_poly.pdbx_seq_one_letter_code
_entity_poly.pdbx_strand_id
1 'polypeptide(L)'
;MEEIVPNKIKSSISYRVIFIIISANVAAHYYGVLSKNDLFVYVFSIACPVTAGIASLIVSKGYSTSVTSKVFQRGFFCLGIALFFTATGDFIYFIYDTNNSYPSIADIFYFPFYPLVIAHLLLNIRFFKYDFPKVLLKKDRLDLIWLVLIPSAIFTFYIFLSDGLSYSVETLLSDYYVAIVAISLSLNIYAVKIFKEGALGKPWLLLLFGILAFDVADVIYYHLESLNSYDALNPINMLWNIGYLLIFYSLVKHDKVI
;
A
#
# COMPACT_ATOMS: atom_id res chain seq x y z
N MET A 1 26.98 -22.58 24.32
CA MET A 1 27.20 -22.52 22.86
C MET A 1 26.44 -21.30 22.37
N GLU A 2 27.12 -20.17 22.20
CA GLU A 2 26.53 -19.03 21.50
C GLU A 2 26.38 -19.44 20.03
N GLU A 3 25.13 -19.53 19.58
CA GLU A 3 24.81 -19.78 18.19
C GLU A 3 25.32 -18.57 17.40
N ILE A 4 26.45 -18.74 16.70
CA ILE A 4 27.05 -17.71 15.86
C ILE A 4 26.10 -17.53 14.67
N VAL A 5 25.08 -16.70 14.84
CA VAL A 5 24.23 -16.25 13.73
C VAL A 5 25.17 -15.50 12.78
N PRO A 6 25.34 -15.98 11.52
CA PRO A 6 26.25 -15.33 10.59
C PRO A 6 25.87 -13.85 10.45
N ASN A 7 26.86 -12.96 10.57
CA ASN A 7 26.66 -11.50 10.41
C ASN A 7 25.93 -11.12 9.10
N LYS A 8 25.86 -12.03 8.12
CA LYS A 8 25.09 -11.91 6.88
C LYS A 8 23.56 -11.86 7.06
N ILE A 9 22.99 -12.26 8.21
CA ILE A 9 21.54 -12.35 8.40
C ILE A 9 20.94 -11.09 9.08
N LYS A 10 21.73 -10.03 9.30
CA LYS A 10 21.20 -8.74 9.77
C LYS A 10 20.95 -7.80 8.59
N SER A 11 19.78 -7.87 7.96
CA SER A 11 19.33 -6.76 7.11
C SER A 11 18.98 -5.56 8.02
N SER A 12 19.94 -4.66 8.20
CA SER A 12 19.67 -3.42 8.92
C SER A 12 18.94 -2.45 8.00
N ILE A 13 17.74 -2.06 8.40
CA ILE A 13 17.05 -0.88 7.87
C ILE A 13 17.85 0.34 8.29
N SER A 14 18.32 1.11 7.32
CA SER A 14 18.97 2.39 7.56
C SER A 14 17.93 3.49 7.65
N TYR A 15 17.76 4.08 8.83
CA TYR A 15 16.90 5.25 9.05
C TYR A 15 17.37 6.48 8.27
N ARG A 16 18.66 6.57 7.94
CA ARG A 16 19.19 7.63 7.06
C ARG A 16 18.56 7.55 5.67
N VAL A 17 18.35 6.34 5.14
CA VAL A 17 17.69 6.16 3.83
C VAL A 17 16.22 6.54 3.91
N ILE A 18 15.53 6.19 4.99
CA ILE A 18 14.12 6.62 5.21
C ILE A 18 14.02 8.14 5.25
N PHE A 19 14.92 8.80 5.99
CA PHE A 19 14.98 10.26 6.03
C PHE A 19 15.21 10.85 4.64
N ILE A 20 16.16 10.30 3.87
CA ILE A 20 16.41 10.74 2.49
C ILE A 20 15.17 10.56 1.61
N ILE A 21 14.47 9.42 1.71
CA ILE A 21 13.23 9.17 0.96
C ILE A 21 12.20 10.26 1.25
N ILE A 22 11.94 10.54 2.54
CA ILE A 22 10.96 11.54 2.96
C ILE A 22 11.40 12.94 2.52
N SER A 23 12.64 13.35 2.81
CA SER A 23 13.13 14.68 2.46
C SER A 23 13.19 14.91 0.95
N ALA A 24 13.61 13.92 0.17
CA ALA A 24 13.65 14.01 -1.29
C ALA A 24 12.24 14.08 -1.88
N ASN A 25 11.29 13.31 -1.34
CA ASN A 25 9.90 13.35 -1.76
C ASN A 25 9.26 14.73 -1.49
N VAL A 26 9.45 15.27 -0.29
CA VAL A 26 8.98 16.60 0.09
C VAL A 26 9.59 17.67 -0.83
N ALA A 27 10.91 17.62 -1.04
CA ALA A 27 11.59 18.57 -1.92
C ALA A 27 11.10 18.47 -3.38
N ALA A 28 10.89 17.26 -3.90
CA ALA A 28 10.36 17.03 -5.24
C ALA A 28 8.95 17.61 -5.39
N HIS A 29 8.07 17.35 -4.42
CA HIS A 29 6.70 17.88 -4.45
C HIS A 29 6.69 19.41 -4.40
N TYR A 30 7.41 20.03 -3.45
CA TYR A 30 7.50 21.49 -3.38
C TYR A 30 8.14 22.11 -4.62
N TYR A 31 9.14 21.45 -5.22
CA TYR A 31 9.67 21.90 -6.51
C TYR A 31 8.60 21.89 -7.60
N GLY A 32 7.80 20.83 -7.70
CA GLY A 32 6.66 20.74 -8.62
C GLY A 32 5.67 21.89 -8.43
N VAL A 33 5.25 22.14 -7.18
CA VAL A 33 4.34 23.24 -6.82
C VAL A 33 4.93 24.61 -7.17
N LEU A 34 6.16 24.90 -6.75
CA LEU A 34 6.81 26.21 -6.95
C LEU A 34 7.12 26.50 -8.42
N SER A 35 7.50 25.47 -9.17
CA SER A 35 7.79 25.59 -10.61
C SER A 35 6.53 25.53 -11.48
N LYS A 36 5.36 25.21 -10.89
CA LYS A 36 4.11 24.93 -11.62
C LYS A 36 4.32 23.91 -12.74
N ASN A 37 5.11 22.88 -12.45
CA ASN A 37 5.48 21.87 -13.41
C ASN A 37 4.72 20.57 -13.13
N ASP A 38 3.48 20.51 -13.59
CA ASP A 38 2.59 19.37 -13.38
C ASP A 38 3.18 18.11 -14.01
N LEU A 39 3.82 18.22 -15.18
CA LEU A 39 4.50 17.11 -15.84
C LEU A 39 5.54 16.45 -14.92
N PHE A 40 6.33 17.24 -14.19
CA PHE A 40 7.29 16.69 -13.24
C PHE A 40 6.60 15.92 -12.12
N VAL A 41 5.50 16.46 -11.56
CA VAL A 41 4.73 15.80 -10.51
C VAL A 41 4.15 14.47 -11.01
N TYR A 42 3.53 14.45 -12.18
CA TYR A 42 2.97 13.22 -12.76
C TYR A 42 4.03 12.18 -13.09
N VAL A 43 5.13 12.58 -13.74
CA VAL A 43 6.23 11.65 -14.04
C VAL A 43 6.79 11.04 -12.77
N PHE A 44 6.95 11.84 -11.72
CA PHE A 44 7.42 11.36 -10.43
C PHE A 44 6.41 10.41 -9.76
N SER A 45 5.12 10.76 -9.78
CA SER A 45 4.04 9.92 -9.25
C SER A 45 3.90 8.58 -9.98
N ILE A 46 4.14 8.52 -11.30
CA ILE A 46 4.14 7.27 -12.08
C ILE A 46 5.41 6.45 -11.82
N ALA A 47 6.57 7.10 -11.69
CA ALA A 47 7.85 6.41 -11.51
C ALA A 47 7.93 5.65 -10.16
N CYS A 48 7.33 6.19 -9.10
CA CYS A 48 7.33 5.58 -7.77
C CYS A 48 6.67 4.17 -7.74
N PRO A 49 5.41 3.97 -8.18
CA PRO A 49 4.78 2.66 -8.22
C PRO A 49 5.44 1.73 -9.25
N VAL A 50 5.94 2.22 -10.39
CA VAL A 50 6.69 1.40 -11.35
C VAL A 50 7.94 0.81 -10.71
N THR A 51 8.75 1.62 -10.03
CA THR A 51 9.99 1.14 -9.39
C THR A 51 9.70 0.14 -8.27
N ALA A 52 8.70 0.41 -7.44
CA ALA A 52 8.23 -0.52 -6.41
C ALA A 52 7.69 -1.83 -7.03
N GLY A 53 6.93 -1.74 -8.12
CA GLY A 53 6.36 -2.88 -8.85
C GLY A 53 7.44 -3.78 -9.44
N ILE A 54 8.45 -3.19 -10.09
CA ILE A 54 9.63 -3.92 -10.60
C ILE A 54 10.35 -4.64 -9.46
N ALA A 55 10.64 -3.95 -8.36
CA ALA A 55 11.29 -4.57 -7.20
C ALA A 55 10.47 -5.73 -6.63
N SER A 56 9.14 -5.61 -6.62
CA SER A 56 8.24 -6.66 -6.13
C SER A 56 8.28 -7.90 -7.03
N LEU A 57 8.35 -7.71 -8.35
CA LEU A 57 8.51 -8.82 -9.30
C LEU A 57 9.89 -9.49 -9.20
N ILE A 58 10.95 -8.74 -8.89
CA ILE A 58 12.29 -9.29 -8.62
C ILE A 58 12.25 -10.18 -7.38
N VAL A 59 11.74 -9.66 -6.25
CA VAL A 59 11.58 -10.42 -5.00
C VAL A 59 10.69 -11.66 -5.23
N SER A 60 9.60 -11.52 -5.99
CA SER A 60 8.73 -12.64 -6.36
C SER A 60 9.51 -13.76 -7.07
N LYS A 61 10.37 -13.42 -8.04
CA LYS A 61 11.23 -14.39 -8.75
C LYS A 61 12.27 -15.03 -7.83
N GLY A 62 12.85 -14.29 -6.88
CA GLY A 62 13.80 -14.84 -5.91
C GLY A 62 13.24 -16.01 -5.10
N TYR A 63 11.93 -16.02 -4.88
CA TYR A 63 11.22 -17.11 -4.19
C TYR A 63 10.82 -18.31 -5.08
N SER A 64 11.36 -18.47 -6.29
CA SER A 64 10.91 -19.52 -7.22
C SER A 64 11.41 -20.94 -6.93
N THR A 65 12.34 -21.14 -5.98
CA THR A 65 13.14 -22.37 -5.86
C THR A 65 12.53 -23.48 -4.99
N SER A 66 11.65 -23.17 -4.01
CA SER A 66 11.02 -24.15 -3.11
C SER A 66 9.49 -24.15 -3.21
N VAL A 67 8.84 -25.27 -2.85
CA VAL A 67 7.37 -25.34 -2.76
C VAL A 67 6.83 -24.39 -1.67
N THR A 68 7.53 -24.30 -0.53
CA THR A 68 7.16 -23.37 0.55
C THR A 68 7.37 -21.90 0.17
N SER A 69 8.31 -21.62 -0.74
CA SER A 69 8.55 -20.25 -1.23
C SER A 69 7.53 -19.79 -2.27
N LYS A 70 6.74 -20.70 -2.88
CA LYS A 70 5.70 -20.33 -3.88
C LYS A 70 4.61 -19.44 -3.31
N VAL A 71 4.32 -19.51 -2.00
CA VAL A 71 3.34 -18.62 -1.35
C VAL A 71 3.85 -17.17 -1.37
N PHE A 72 5.11 -16.96 -0.96
CA PHE A 72 5.76 -15.65 -1.02
C PHE A 72 5.88 -15.14 -2.46
N GLN A 73 6.31 -16.00 -3.39
CA GLN A 73 6.36 -15.66 -4.81
C GLN A 73 5.02 -15.10 -5.31
N ARG A 74 3.91 -15.80 -5.04
CA ARG A 74 2.57 -15.35 -5.42
C ARG A 74 2.17 -14.05 -4.72
N GLY A 75 2.47 -13.93 -3.43
CA GLY A 75 2.20 -12.72 -2.67
C GLY A 75 2.89 -11.50 -3.27
N PHE A 76 4.20 -11.57 -3.50
CA PHE A 76 4.96 -10.47 -4.12
C PHE A 76 4.62 -10.25 -5.59
N PHE A 77 4.18 -11.28 -6.30
CA PHE A 77 3.63 -11.13 -7.65
C PHE A 77 2.35 -10.28 -7.62
N CYS A 78 1.39 -10.61 -6.75
CA CYS A 78 0.17 -9.82 -6.57
C CYS A 78 0.47 -8.36 -6.24
N LEU A 79 1.40 -8.10 -5.31
CA LEU A 79 1.82 -6.73 -4.98
C LEU A 79 2.44 -6.00 -6.17
N GLY A 80 3.29 -6.68 -6.95
CA GLY A 80 3.89 -6.09 -8.14
C GLY A 80 2.85 -5.71 -9.19
N ILE A 81 1.91 -6.61 -9.47
CA ILE A 81 0.80 -6.34 -10.41
C ILE A 81 -0.09 -5.21 -9.89
N ALA A 82 -0.40 -5.15 -8.60
CA ALA A 82 -1.16 -4.05 -7.99
C ALA A 82 -0.51 -2.69 -8.28
N LEU A 83 0.80 -2.58 -8.06
CA LEU A 83 1.56 -1.35 -8.28
C LEU A 83 1.62 -0.94 -9.76
N PHE A 84 1.70 -1.90 -10.69
CA PHE A 84 1.61 -1.60 -12.13
C PHE A 84 0.22 -1.13 -12.55
N PHE A 85 -0.83 -1.68 -11.95
CA PHE A 85 -2.20 -1.20 -12.15
C PHE A 85 -2.33 0.26 -11.71
N THR A 86 -1.81 0.61 -10.53
CA THR A 86 -1.81 2.01 -10.08
C THR A 86 -1.00 2.92 -11.00
N ALA A 87 0.21 2.53 -11.38
CA ALA A 87 1.02 3.31 -12.33
C ALA A 87 0.31 3.52 -13.69
N THR A 88 -0.46 2.52 -14.13
CA THR A 88 -1.25 2.61 -15.36
C THR A 88 -2.43 3.58 -15.17
N GLY A 89 -3.09 3.54 -14.01
CA GLY A 89 -4.09 4.52 -13.63
C GLY A 89 -3.54 5.94 -13.64
N ASP A 90 -2.40 6.18 -12.98
CA ASP A 90 -1.76 7.50 -12.93
C ASP A 90 -1.40 8.02 -14.33
N PHE A 91 -0.91 7.13 -15.20
CA PHE A 91 -0.60 7.46 -16.59
C PHE A 91 -1.86 7.80 -17.41
N ILE A 92 -2.95 7.06 -17.24
CA ILE A 92 -4.22 7.33 -17.92
C ILE A 92 -4.83 8.62 -17.40
N TYR A 93 -4.80 8.83 -16.08
CA TYR A 93 -5.26 10.04 -15.43
C TYR A 93 -4.54 11.27 -16.00
N PHE A 94 -3.20 11.21 -16.08
CA PHE A 94 -2.39 12.26 -16.68
C PHE A 94 -2.75 12.59 -18.14
N ILE A 95 -3.05 11.58 -18.96
CA ILE A 95 -3.35 11.81 -20.39
C ILE A 95 -4.77 12.34 -20.60
N TYR A 96 -5.74 11.81 -19.87
CA TYR A 96 -7.15 11.96 -20.21
C TYR A 96 -7.93 12.86 -19.26
N ASP A 97 -7.47 13.07 -18.03
CA ASP A 97 -8.26 13.86 -17.08
C ASP A 97 -8.01 15.36 -17.24
N THR A 98 -8.81 15.96 -18.11
CA THR A 98 -8.77 17.40 -18.40
C THR A 98 -9.70 18.21 -17.50
N ASN A 99 -10.60 17.56 -16.74
CA ASN A 99 -11.65 18.22 -15.96
C ASN A 99 -11.80 17.69 -14.52
N ASN A 100 -10.88 16.87 -14.03
CA ASN A 100 -10.95 16.20 -12.72
C ASN A 100 -12.30 15.49 -12.52
N SER A 101 -12.75 14.75 -13.54
CA SER A 101 -14.06 14.08 -13.47
C SER A 101 -13.95 12.77 -12.70
N TYR A 102 -14.68 12.66 -11.59
CA TYR A 102 -14.80 11.43 -10.81
C TYR A 102 -16.20 10.81 -11.00
N PRO A 103 -16.31 9.51 -11.36
CA PRO A 103 -15.22 8.61 -11.72
C PRO A 103 -14.57 8.94 -13.07
N SER A 104 -13.28 8.65 -13.16
CA SER A 104 -12.46 8.77 -14.37
C SER A 104 -12.25 7.39 -15.03
N ILE A 105 -11.72 7.39 -16.26
CA ILE A 105 -11.28 6.13 -16.92
C ILE A 105 -10.13 5.47 -16.15
N ALA A 106 -9.32 6.24 -15.43
CA ALA A 106 -8.21 5.73 -14.63
C ALA A 106 -8.68 4.86 -13.45
N ASP A 107 -9.89 5.08 -12.93
CA ASP A 107 -10.45 4.30 -11.81
C ASP A 107 -10.57 2.81 -12.10
N ILE A 108 -10.74 2.43 -13.37
CA ILE A 108 -10.73 1.02 -13.80
C ILE A 108 -9.40 0.34 -13.45
N PHE A 109 -8.31 1.10 -13.46
CA PHE A 109 -6.95 0.63 -13.18
C PHE A 109 -6.57 0.78 -11.72
N TYR A 110 -7.21 1.66 -10.95
CA TYR A 110 -7.05 1.71 -9.50
C TYR A 110 -7.82 0.57 -8.80
N PHE A 111 -8.94 0.14 -9.36
CA PHE A 111 -9.80 -0.91 -8.78
C PHE A 111 -9.06 -2.23 -8.42
N PRO A 112 -8.16 -2.79 -9.26
CA PRO A 112 -7.47 -4.03 -8.93
C PRO A 112 -6.43 -3.90 -7.82
N PHE A 113 -6.02 -2.70 -7.44
CA PHE A 113 -4.97 -2.47 -6.44
C PHE A 113 -5.29 -3.17 -5.11
N TYR A 114 -6.42 -2.86 -4.47
CA TYR A 114 -6.71 -3.43 -3.15
C TYR A 114 -7.01 -4.92 -3.15
N PRO A 115 -7.78 -5.49 -4.10
CA PRO A 115 -7.93 -6.95 -4.16
C PRO A 115 -6.57 -7.67 -4.25
N LEU A 116 -5.61 -7.11 -4.98
CA LEU A 116 -4.27 -7.68 -5.12
C LEU A 116 -3.38 -7.44 -3.89
N VAL A 117 -3.44 -6.27 -3.25
CA VAL A 117 -2.75 -6.00 -1.97
C VAL A 117 -3.31 -6.87 -0.85
N ILE A 118 -4.63 -7.01 -0.77
CA ILE A 118 -5.30 -7.92 0.17
C ILE A 118 -4.87 -9.36 -0.11
N ALA A 119 -4.81 -9.79 -1.37
CA ALA A 119 -4.30 -11.11 -1.73
C ALA A 119 -2.83 -11.29 -1.27
N HIS A 120 -1.98 -10.29 -1.48
CA HIS A 120 -0.61 -10.26 -0.96
C HIS A 120 -0.58 -10.46 0.56
N LEU A 121 -1.34 -9.67 1.32
CA LEU A 121 -1.38 -9.73 2.78
C LEU A 121 -1.90 -11.09 3.26
N LEU A 122 -3.02 -11.59 2.70
CA LEU A 122 -3.62 -12.86 3.10
C LEU A 122 -2.74 -14.07 2.82
N LEU A 123 -2.05 -14.10 1.67
CA LEU A 123 -1.11 -15.18 1.34
C LEU A 123 0.03 -15.23 2.35
N ASN A 124 0.60 -14.08 2.68
CA ASN A 124 1.68 -13.97 3.66
C ASN A 124 1.19 -14.31 5.08
N ILE A 125 0.06 -13.78 5.53
CA ILE A 125 -0.54 -14.09 6.84
C ILE A 125 -0.77 -15.60 6.99
N ARG A 126 -1.37 -16.25 5.98
CA ARG A 126 -1.68 -17.69 6.00
C ARG A 126 -0.43 -18.57 6.08
N PHE A 127 0.71 -18.10 5.58
CA PHE A 127 1.97 -18.83 5.70
C PHE A 127 2.41 -18.98 7.17
N PHE A 128 2.25 -17.93 7.98
CA PHE A 128 2.68 -17.94 9.40
C PHE A 128 1.58 -18.36 10.36
N LYS A 129 0.32 -18.09 10.02
CA LYS A 129 -0.87 -18.46 10.80
C LYS A 129 -1.67 -19.50 10.02
N TYR A 130 -1.23 -20.75 10.13
CA TYR A 130 -1.94 -21.90 9.57
C TYR A 130 -3.41 -21.89 10.03
N ASP A 131 -4.33 -22.28 9.12
CA ASP A 131 -5.79 -22.21 9.31
C ASP A 131 -6.40 -20.80 9.48
N PHE A 132 -5.73 -19.71 9.09
CA PHE A 132 -6.40 -18.40 9.01
C PHE A 132 -7.58 -18.40 8.00
N PRO A 133 -8.78 -17.86 8.36
CA PRO A 133 -9.11 -17.14 9.60
C PRO A 133 -9.70 -18.04 10.71
N LYS A 134 -9.88 -19.35 10.49
CA LYS A 134 -10.47 -20.29 11.49
C LYS A 134 -9.70 -20.30 12.82
N VAL A 135 -8.38 -20.09 12.79
CA VAL A 135 -7.55 -19.99 14.00
C VAL A 135 -7.98 -18.81 14.89
N LEU A 136 -8.44 -17.71 14.30
CA LEU A 136 -8.90 -16.53 15.03
C LEU A 136 -10.18 -16.80 15.83
N LEU A 137 -11.09 -17.60 15.27
CA LEU A 137 -12.34 -17.99 15.95
C LEU A 137 -12.08 -18.83 17.21
N LYS A 138 -10.99 -19.59 17.22
CA LYS A 138 -10.66 -20.56 18.27
C LYS A 138 -9.76 -19.99 19.35
N LYS A 139 -8.69 -19.28 18.97
CA LYS A 139 -7.60 -18.88 19.88
C LYS A 139 -7.41 -17.37 19.97
N ASP A 140 -7.45 -16.68 18.83
CA ASP A 140 -7.07 -15.27 18.74
C ASP A 140 -8.31 -14.36 18.56
N ARG A 141 -9.33 -14.51 19.43
CA ARG A 141 -10.63 -13.83 19.28
C ARG A 141 -10.51 -12.30 19.32
N LEU A 142 -9.54 -11.76 20.05
CA LEU A 142 -9.28 -10.31 20.09
C LEU A 142 -8.80 -9.79 18.72
N ASP A 143 -7.97 -10.54 18.01
CA ASP A 143 -7.51 -10.15 16.68
C ASP A 143 -8.65 -10.21 15.65
N LEU A 144 -9.57 -11.18 15.78
CA LEU A 144 -10.80 -11.19 14.98
C LEU A 144 -11.65 -9.94 15.25
N ILE A 145 -11.81 -9.55 16.52
CA ILE A 145 -12.56 -8.35 16.88
C ILE A 145 -11.94 -7.13 16.20
N TRP A 146 -10.61 -6.96 16.24
CA TRP A 146 -9.95 -5.84 15.58
C TRP A 146 -10.10 -5.85 14.05
N LEU A 147 -10.00 -7.03 13.42
CA LEU A 147 -10.16 -7.18 11.98
C LEU A 147 -11.57 -6.80 11.49
N VAL A 148 -12.59 -6.88 12.35
CA VAL A 148 -13.96 -6.47 12.06
C VAL A 148 -14.24 -5.04 12.52
N LEU A 149 -13.81 -4.68 13.72
CA LEU A 149 -14.11 -3.39 14.33
C LEU A 149 -13.44 -2.23 13.59
N ILE A 150 -12.20 -2.38 13.13
CA ILE A 150 -11.48 -1.31 12.42
C ILE A 150 -12.20 -0.95 11.09
N PRO A 151 -12.48 -1.91 10.18
CA PRO A 151 -13.21 -1.58 8.96
C PRO A 151 -14.61 -1.03 9.23
N SER A 152 -15.35 -1.63 10.17
CA SER A 152 -16.69 -1.15 10.54
C SER A 152 -16.65 0.27 11.10
N ALA A 153 -15.71 0.59 11.98
CA ALA A 153 -15.61 1.93 12.57
C ALA A 153 -15.27 3.00 11.51
N ILE A 154 -14.31 2.71 10.62
CA ILE A 154 -13.93 3.64 9.54
C ILE A 154 -15.10 3.84 8.58
N PHE A 155 -15.73 2.75 8.14
CA PHE A 155 -16.85 2.83 7.20
C PHE A 155 -18.06 3.54 7.81
N THR A 156 -18.42 3.23 9.06
CA THR A 156 -19.51 3.95 9.77
C THR A 156 -19.19 5.42 9.96
N PHE A 157 -17.95 5.76 10.32
CA PHE A 157 -17.53 7.16 10.45
C PHE A 157 -17.62 7.90 9.11
N TYR A 158 -17.19 7.28 8.02
CA TYR A 158 -17.31 7.83 6.67
C TYR A 158 -18.77 8.04 6.27
N ILE A 159 -19.66 7.05 6.44
CA ILE A 159 -21.10 7.21 6.16
C ILE A 159 -21.68 8.37 6.95
N PHE A 160 -21.32 8.51 8.23
CA PHE A 160 -21.79 9.61 9.08
C PHE A 160 -21.33 10.98 8.56
N LEU A 161 -20.10 11.09 8.07
CA LEU A 161 -19.60 12.33 7.44
C LEU A 161 -20.25 12.62 6.08
N SER A 162 -20.67 11.57 5.37
CA SER A 162 -21.32 11.63 4.07
C SER A 162 -22.85 11.74 4.17
N ASP A 163 -23.41 11.84 5.38
CA ASP A 163 -24.85 11.89 5.60
C ASP A 163 -25.46 13.14 4.93
N GLY A 164 -26.59 12.95 4.24
CA GLY A 164 -27.24 14.01 3.45
C GLY A 164 -26.72 14.18 2.02
N LEU A 165 -25.70 13.43 1.58
CA LEU A 165 -25.32 13.38 0.17
C LEU A 165 -26.35 12.58 -0.66
N SER A 166 -26.62 13.04 -1.88
CA SER A 166 -27.48 12.29 -2.81
C SER A 166 -26.77 11.00 -3.26
N TYR A 167 -27.52 9.91 -3.33
CA TYR A 167 -26.97 8.63 -3.74
C TYR A 167 -26.76 8.61 -5.26
N SER A 168 -25.49 8.59 -5.68
CA SER A 168 -25.07 8.62 -7.09
C SER A 168 -24.01 7.52 -7.35
N VAL A 169 -23.53 7.42 -8.60
CA VAL A 169 -22.48 6.45 -8.96
C VAL A 169 -21.16 6.78 -8.26
N GLU A 170 -20.87 8.07 -8.10
CA GLU A 170 -19.70 8.61 -7.40
C GLU A 170 -19.73 8.20 -5.91
N THR A 171 -20.89 8.35 -5.26
CA THR A 171 -21.08 7.94 -3.86
C THR A 171 -20.89 6.43 -3.71
N LEU A 172 -21.48 5.62 -4.59
CA LEU A 172 -21.33 4.16 -4.60
C LEU A 172 -19.88 3.70 -4.77
N LEU A 173 -19.12 4.34 -5.66
CA LEU A 173 -17.73 4.01 -5.90
C LEU A 173 -16.85 4.41 -4.70
N SER A 174 -17.14 5.55 -4.09
CA SER A 174 -16.44 6.01 -2.88
C SER A 174 -16.73 5.11 -1.68
N ASP A 175 -17.98 4.66 -1.50
CA ASP A 175 -18.36 3.65 -0.49
C ASP A 175 -17.52 2.37 -0.66
N TYR A 176 -17.39 1.88 -1.90
CA TYR A 176 -16.58 0.71 -2.22
C TYR A 176 -15.12 0.92 -1.83
N TYR A 177 -14.52 2.04 -2.25
CA TYR A 177 -13.11 2.32 -1.98
C TYR A 177 -12.83 2.46 -0.49
N VAL A 178 -13.65 3.20 0.25
CA VAL A 178 -13.49 3.33 1.70
C VAL A 178 -13.59 1.98 2.39
N ALA A 179 -14.57 1.14 2.01
CA ALA A 179 -14.73 -0.18 2.60
C ALA A 179 -13.51 -1.08 2.34
N ILE A 180 -13.00 -1.11 1.11
CA ILE A 180 -11.87 -2.00 0.76
C ILE A 180 -10.54 -1.50 1.32
N VAL A 181 -10.31 -0.18 1.36
CA VAL A 181 -9.18 0.45 2.05
C VAL A 181 -9.20 0.08 3.53
N ALA A 182 -10.36 0.18 4.18
CA ALA A 182 -10.46 -0.11 5.60
C ALA A 182 -10.19 -1.60 5.92
N ILE A 183 -10.58 -2.52 5.02
CA ILE A 183 -10.22 -3.94 5.09
C ILE A 183 -8.71 -4.15 4.88
N SER A 184 -8.11 -3.49 3.88
CA SER A 184 -6.67 -3.52 3.62
C SER A 184 -5.90 -3.07 4.87
N LEU A 185 -6.29 -1.93 5.43
CA LEU A 185 -5.72 -1.34 6.64
C LEU A 185 -5.80 -2.28 7.84
N SER A 186 -6.95 -2.92 8.08
CA SER A 186 -7.11 -3.84 9.22
C SER A 186 -6.23 -5.08 9.08
N LEU A 187 -6.14 -5.64 7.87
CA LEU A 187 -5.24 -6.75 7.55
C LEU A 187 -3.77 -6.35 7.69
N ASN A 188 -3.41 -5.15 7.28
CA ASN A 188 -2.07 -4.61 7.38
C ASN A 188 -1.65 -4.45 8.86
N ILE A 189 -2.49 -3.85 9.70
CA ILE A 189 -2.27 -3.75 11.15
C ILE A 189 -2.13 -5.15 11.78
N TYR A 190 -2.95 -6.11 11.37
CA TYR A 190 -2.83 -7.49 11.84
C TYR A 190 -1.52 -8.15 11.38
N ALA A 191 -1.09 -7.91 10.14
CA ALA A 191 0.18 -8.42 9.61
C ALA A 191 1.39 -7.89 10.40
N VAL A 192 1.36 -6.64 10.88
CA VAL A 192 2.42 -6.08 11.74
C VAL A 192 2.68 -6.97 12.97
N LYS A 193 1.63 -7.53 13.58
CA LYS A 193 1.76 -8.37 14.78
C LYS A 193 2.45 -9.71 14.52
N ILE A 194 2.26 -10.26 13.31
CA ILE A 194 2.77 -11.58 12.94
C ILE A 194 4.26 -11.50 12.58
N PHE A 195 4.68 -10.43 11.91
CA PHE A 195 5.94 -10.38 11.17
C PHE A 195 7.03 -9.49 11.78
N LYS A 196 7.08 -9.38 13.11
CA LYS A 196 8.05 -8.49 13.79
C LYS A 196 9.40 -9.13 14.07
N GLU A 197 9.54 -10.45 13.91
CA GLU A 197 10.71 -11.22 14.35
C GLU A 197 11.50 -11.81 13.17
N GLY A 198 12.79 -12.09 13.39
CA GLY A 198 13.66 -12.71 12.39
C GLY A 198 14.30 -11.75 11.37
N ALA A 199 15.03 -12.34 10.41
CA ALA A 199 15.87 -11.62 9.44
C ALA A 199 15.07 -10.74 8.46
N LEU A 200 13.83 -11.15 8.18
CA LEU A 200 12.89 -10.47 7.28
C LEU A 200 11.92 -9.55 8.02
N GLY A 201 11.91 -9.56 9.36
CA GLY A 201 10.91 -8.81 10.14
C GLY A 201 11.00 -7.30 9.91
N LYS A 202 12.21 -6.72 9.92
CA LYS A 202 12.37 -5.28 9.70
C LYS A 202 12.02 -4.83 8.27
N PRO A 203 12.51 -5.47 7.19
CA PRO A 203 12.03 -5.19 5.84
C PRO A 203 10.52 -5.32 5.74
N TRP A 204 9.94 -6.39 6.28
CA TRP A 204 8.51 -6.59 6.23
C TRP A 204 7.72 -5.48 6.94
N LEU A 205 8.12 -5.08 8.15
CA LEU A 205 7.48 -3.97 8.84
C LEU A 205 7.53 -2.68 8.02
N LEU A 206 8.66 -2.41 7.36
CA LEU A 206 8.79 -1.26 6.46
C LEU A 206 7.85 -1.34 5.24
N LEU A 207 7.66 -2.55 4.68
CA LEU A 207 6.69 -2.80 3.60
C LEU A 207 5.28 -2.44 4.06
N LEU A 208 4.89 -2.95 5.24
CA LEU A 208 3.59 -2.71 5.84
C LEU A 208 3.36 -1.23 6.14
N PHE A 209 4.39 -0.50 6.62
CA PHE A 209 4.32 0.96 6.77
C PHE A 209 4.13 1.69 5.44
N GLY A 210 4.73 1.20 4.36
CA GLY A 210 4.51 1.77 3.02
C GLY A 210 3.08 1.55 2.53
N ILE A 211 2.53 0.34 2.70
CA ILE A 211 1.11 0.05 2.39
C ILE A 211 0.18 0.88 3.28
N LEU A 212 0.53 1.05 4.57
CA LEU A 212 -0.26 1.84 5.51
C LEU A 212 -0.31 3.32 5.11
N ALA A 213 0.81 3.89 4.68
CA ALA A 213 0.85 5.26 4.17
C ALA A 213 -0.06 5.42 2.94
N PHE A 214 -0.09 4.42 2.06
CA PHE A 214 -0.98 4.39 0.90
C PHE A 214 -2.46 4.34 1.32
N ASP A 215 -2.85 3.38 2.16
CA ASP A 215 -4.23 3.25 2.66
C ASP A 215 -4.71 4.55 3.34
N VAL A 216 -3.85 5.19 4.15
CA VAL A 216 -4.18 6.47 4.80
C VAL A 216 -4.34 7.61 3.79
N ALA A 217 -3.49 7.65 2.76
CA ALA A 217 -3.59 8.65 1.71
C ALA A 217 -4.91 8.55 0.95
N ASP A 218 -5.37 7.33 0.67
CA ASP A 218 -6.64 7.10 -0.01
C ASP A 218 -7.86 7.51 0.82
N VAL A 219 -7.89 7.19 2.12
CA VAL A 219 -8.98 7.66 3.01
C VAL A 219 -9.07 9.18 2.99
N ILE A 220 -7.93 9.88 3.03
CA ILE A 220 -7.89 11.34 2.98
C ILE A 220 -8.32 11.84 1.60
N TYR A 221 -7.84 11.22 0.52
CA TYR A 221 -8.20 11.57 -0.85
C TYR A 221 -9.71 11.50 -1.08
N TYR A 222 -10.37 10.38 -0.74
CA TYR A 222 -11.82 10.25 -0.94
C TYR A 222 -12.63 11.25 -0.10
N HIS A 223 -12.11 11.66 1.06
CA HIS A 223 -12.70 12.76 1.82
C HIS A 223 -12.49 14.13 1.14
N LEU A 224 -11.33 14.38 0.54
CA LEU A 224 -11.07 15.63 -0.20
C LEU A 224 -11.89 15.72 -1.49
N GLU A 225 -12.05 14.60 -2.21
CA GLU A 225 -12.90 14.46 -3.39
C GLU A 225 -14.37 14.75 -3.07
N SER A 226 -14.90 14.22 -1.96
CA SER A 226 -16.29 14.52 -1.58
C SER A 226 -16.54 16.01 -1.27
N LEU A 227 -15.47 16.74 -0.93
CA LEU A 227 -15.47 18.20 -0.74
C LEU A 227 -15.12 18.99 -2.02
N ASN A 228 -14.86 18.33 -3.15
CA ASN A 228 -14.33 18.92 -4.39
C ASN A 228 -13.09 19.80 -4.14
N SER A 229 -12.20 19.34 -3.25
CA SER A 229 -11.06 20.12 -2.74
C SER A 229 -9.69 19.51 -3.06
N TYR A 230 -9.68 18.40 -3.80
CA TYR A 230 -8.46 17.76 -4.27
C TYR A 230 -7.95 18.41 -5.55
N ASP A 231 -6.63 18.51 -5.67
CA ASP A 231 -5.93 18.89 -6.90
C ASP A 231 -4.60 18.12 -7.01
N ALA A 232 -4.00 18.13 -8.21
CA ALA A 232 -2.76 17.40 -8.49
C ALA A 232 -1.54 17.93 -7.71
N LEU A 233 -1.62 19.14 -7.17
CA LEU A 233 -0.57 19.76 -6.35
C LEU A 233 -0.84 19.58 -4.85
N ASN A 234 -1.89 18.84 -4.48
CA ASN A 234 -2.24 18.64 -3.10
C ASN A 234 -1.13 17.85 -2.37
N PRO A 235 -0.77 18.27 -1.13
CA PRO A 235 0.23 17.59 -0.31
C PRO A 235 0.01 16.09 -0.10
N ILE A 236 -1.23 15.59 -0.24
CA ILE A 236 -1.53 14.17 -0.08
C ILE A 236 -0.77 13.29 -1.08
N ASN A 237 -0.42 13.83 -2.25
CA ASN A 237 0.42 13.17 -3.25
C ASN A 237 1.80 12.76 -2.70
N MET A 238 2.32 13.48 -1.70
CA MET A 238 3.55 13.08 -1.02
C MET A 238 3.37 11.76 -0.27
N LEU A 239 2.21 11.53 0.33
CA LEU A 239 1.97 10.36 1.17
C LEU A 239 1.90 9.06 0.35
N TRP A 240 1.24 9.08 -0.82
CA TRP A 240 1.28 7.96 -1.78
C TRP A 240 2.71 7.66 -2.23
N ASN A 241 3.44 8.69 -2.64
CA ASN A 241 4.82 8.54 -3.12
C ASN A 241 5.76 8.03 -2.02
N ILE A 242 5.63 8.52 -0.78
CA ILE A 242 6.36 7.97 0.38
C ILE A 242 5.99 6.49 0.55
N GLY A 243 4.70 6.13 0.47
CA GLY A 243 4.25 4.75 0.53
C GLY A 243 4.98 3.85 -0.46
N TYR A 244 5.00 4.21 -1.74
CA TYR A 244 5.72 3.47 -2.79
C TYR A 244 7.21 3.37 -2.55
N LEU A 245 7.86 4.48 -2.16
CA LEU A 245 9.31 4.49 -1.92
C LEU A 245 9.71 3.66 -0.69
N LEU A 246 8.86 3.61 0.35
CA LEU A 246 9.06 2.71 1.49
C LEU A 246 8.86 1.24 1.08
N ILE A 247 7.85 0.94 0.27
CA ILE A 247 7.65 -0.41 -0.31
C ILE A 247 8.89 -0.81 -1.14
N PHE A 248 9.34 0.05 -2.05
CA PHE A 248 10.54 -0.18 -2.85
C PHE A 248 11.77 -0.46 -1.99
N TYR A 249 12.05 0.41 -1.01
CA TYR A 249 13.22 0.25 -0.14
C TYR A 249 13.13 -1.02 0.71
N SER A 250 11.94 -1.36 1.20
CA SER A 250 11.69 -2.64 1.86
C SER A 250 12.03 -3.81 0.96
N LEU A 251 11.53 -3.83 -0.28
CA LEU A 251 11.75 -4.91 -1.24
C LEU A 251 13.23 -5.08 -1.59
N VAL A 252 13.97 -3.99 -1.76
CA VAL A 252 15.44 -4.03 -1.94
C VAL A 252 16.15 -4.65 -0.75
N LYS A 253 15.65 -4.43 0.47
CA LYS A 253 16.21 -5.04 1.68
C LYS A 253 15.79 -6.50 1.83
N HIS A 254 14.58 -6.82 1.39
CA HIS A 254 14.03 -8.17 1.36
C HIS A 254 14.81 -9.07 0.40
N ASP A 255 15.07 -8.58 -0.82
CA ASP A 255 15.83 -9.27 -1.86
C ASP A 255 17.25 -9.67 -1.41
N LYS A 256 17.89 -8.84 -0.59
CA LYS A 256 19.23 -9.13 -0.06
C LYS A 256 19.29 -10.25 0.98
N VAL A 257 18.13 -10.67 1.50
CA VAL A 257 18.02 -11.70 2.54
C VAL A 257 17.66 -13.07 1.94
N ILE A 258 17.02 -13.10 0.77
CA ILE A 258 16.60 -14.31 0.05
C ILE A 258 17.73 -14.83 -0.84
#